data_AF-A0A7Y9LJR2-F1
#
_entry.id   AF-A0A7Y9LJR2-F1
#
_cell.length_a   1.000
_cell.length_b   1.000
_cell.length_c   1.000
_cell.angle_alpha   90.00
_cell.angle_beta   90.00
_cell.angle_gamma   90.00
#
_symmetry.space_group_name_H-M   'P 1'
#
loop_
_entity.id
_entity.type
_entity.pdbx_description
1 polymer ?
#
loop_
_entity_poly.entity_id
_entity_poly.type
_entity_poly.pdbx_seq_one_letter_code
_entity_poly.pdbx_strand_id
1 'polypeptide(L)'
;MSRLQARAPHAPRIAVLAAAVLSMCAAGTAWADGPVDSIKQVAAASRGKKPGKDTEAASAPAPAPTGRFVVRTTAGVGDMPVYAWPAQAVDALNHSGIPSTATRAVIVVHGIRRNAAEELADVQRAMGKDRDNVILIAPRFSEPADLSSGGSSDRVLTWRKGNWSDGEPATGPAAISSFDVLDEMLMALSDRAQFPALRQIVVAGFSAGGQLVQRYAAVGSVFAAVERTGVILRWVVGDPGSLLYFDDIRPTARGGFAPFRAAACPAFNQWKYGFEQAPDYAANRNVQWLASDYAQRDVVYLLGGNDTNALHPALDKSCEGEAQGVHRYARLRNFIGYMKAREPQRLVHRWGVAPGAGHSAGQVYTSACGKAALFDSPGCTLNAASGALPAMIP
;
A
#
# COMPACT_ATOMS: atom_id res chain seq x y z
N MET A 1 46.30 -46.99 21.19
CA MET A 1 47.14 -46.90 19.98
C MET A 1 46.30 -47.30 18.78
N SER A 2 46.48 -46.57 17.70
CA SER A 2 45.49 -46.30 16.65
C SER A 2 45.41 -47.34 15.53
N ARG A 3 44.17 -47.51 15.03
CA ARG A 3 43.73 -47.57 13.62
C ARG A 3 44.22 -48.69 12.69
N LEU A 4 43.23 -49.36 12.08
CA LEU A 4 42.81 -49.34 10.65
C LEU A 4 42.59 -50.72 10.00
N GLN A 5 41.48 -50.75 9.25
CA GLN A 5 41.22 -51.42 7.97
C GLN A 5 40.32 -52.68 7.90
N ALA A 6 39.34 -52.48 7.01
CA ALA A 6 38.26 -53.33 6.54
C ALA A 6 38.69 -54.61 5.80
N ARG A 7 37.75 -55.56 5.70
CA ARG A 7 37.45 -56.33 4.48
C ARG A 7 36.12 -57.10 4.62
N ALA A 8 35.25 -56.96 3.61
CA ALA A 8 34.20 -57.93 3.25
C ALA A 8 34.85 -59.05 2.39
N PRO A 9 34.26 -60.26 2.19
CA PRO A 9 33.02 -60.45 1.42
C PRO A 9 32.14 -61.68 1.83
N HIS A 10 30.94 -61.80 1.24
CA HIS A 10 30.37 -63.00 0.58
C HIS A 10 28.83 -62.99 0.53
N ALA A 11 28.28 -63.20 -0.67
CA ALA A 11 26.88 -63.56 -0.92
C ALA A 11 26.68 -65.09 -0.80
N PRO A 12 25.43 -65.56 -0.63
CA PRO A 12 24.81 -66.27 -1.76
C PRO A 12 23.30 -65.96 -1.97
N ARG A 13 22.84 -66.35 -3.17
CA ARG A 13 21.51 -66.25 -3.79
C ARG A 13 20.56 -67.36 -3.29
N ILE A 14 19.23 -67.10 -3.25
CA ILE A 14 18.16 -68.07 -3.53
C ILE A 14 16.93 -67.37 -4.19
N ALA A 15 16.40 -68.08 -5.20
CA ALA A 15 15.21 -67.99 -6.07
C ALA A 15 14.04 -67.07 -5.66
N VAL A 16 13.48 -66.23 -6.55
CA VAL A 16 12.55 -66.49 -7.68
C VAL A 16 11.16 -66.99 -7.25
N LEU A 17 10.15 -66.12 -7.41
CA LEU A 17 8.90 -66.47 -8.08
C LEU A 17 8.38 -65.26 -8.85
N ALA A 18 8.20 -65.45 -10.14
CA ALA A 18 7.62 -64.51 -11.08
C ALA A 18 6.15 -64.88 -11.32
N ALA A 19 5.28 -63.89 -11.48
CA ALA A 19 4.13 -63.99 -12.35
C ALA A 19 3.85 -62.60 -12.92
N ALA A 20 4.12 -62.47 -14.22
CA ALA A 20 3.77 -61.34 -15.06
C ALA A 20 2.36 -61.54 -15.62
N VAL A 21 1.61 -60.45 -15.81
CA VAL A 21 0.86 -60.26 -17.07
C VAL A 21 1.03 -58.82 -17.53
N LEU A 22 1.35 -58.74 -18.82
CA LEU A 22 1.79 -57.62 -19.63
C LEU A 22 0.60 -56.77 -20.14
N SER A 23 0.90 -55.48 -20.33
CA SER A 23 0.61 -54.69 -21.54
C SER A 23 -0.84 -54.29 -21.89
N MET A 24 -1.11 -52.99 -22.02
CA MET A 24 -0.95 -52.29 -23.31
C MET A 24 -1.29 -50.78 -23.20
N CYS A 25 -0.35 -49.99 -23.74
CA CYS A 25 -0.49 -48.79 -24.56
C CYS A 25 -1.32 -47.57 -24.10
N ALA A 26 -0.54 -46.49 -23.85
CA ALA A 26 -0.63 -45.21 -24.55
C ALA A 26 -1.98 -44.50 -24.66
N ALA A 27 -2.13 -43.45 -23.86
CA ALA A 27 -2.60 -42.16 -24.34
C ALA A 27 -1.89 -41.06 -23.56
N GLY A 28 -1.01 -40.33 -24.23
CA GLY A 28 -0.51 -39.07 -23.71
C GLY A 28 -1.65 -38.05 -23.70
N THR A 29 -1.76 -37.30 -22.62
CA THR A 29 -2.29 -35.95 -22.67
C THR A 29 -1.36 -35.05 -21.87
N ALA A 30 -0.64 -34.23 -22.62
CA ALA A 30 0.01 -33.04 -22.13
C ALA A 30 -1.03 -32.18 -21.38
N TRP A 31 -0.72 -31.79 -20.14
CA TRP A 31 -1.42 -30.69 -19.50
C TRP A 31 -0.83 -29.40 -20.06
N ALA A 32 -1.39 -29.01 -21.19
CA ALA A 32 -1.18 -27.72 -21.83
C ALA A 32 -1.84 -26.60 -21.02
N ASP A 33 -1.30 -25.40 -21.23
CA ASP A 33 -1.67 -24.12 -20.66
C ASP A 33 -3.18 -23.81 -20.58
N GLY A 34 -3.60 -23.16 -19.49
CA GLY A 34 -4.88 -22.46 -19.39
C GLY A 34 -5.17 -21.86 -18.00
N PRO A 35 -5.24 -20.53 -17.84
CA PRO A 35 -5.84 -19.87 -16.69
C PRO A 35 -7.36 -19.66 -16.90
N VAL A 36 -8.09 -19.37 -15.81
CA VAL A 36 -9.47 -18.81 -15.73
C VAL A 36 -10.61 -19.75 -15.25
N ASP A 37 -10.55 -21.08 -15.35
CA ASP A 37 -11.73 -21.91 -15.01
C ASP A 37 -11.87 -22.40 -13.56
N SER A 38 -10.88 -22.17 -12.70
CA SER A 38 -10.91 -22.70 -11.31
C SER A 38 -11.78 -21.89 -10.34
N ILE A 39 -12.27 -20.70 -10.72
CA ILE A 39 -13.06 -19.82 -9.83
C ILE A 39 -14.52 -20.28 -9.72
N LYS A 40 -15.06 -21.00 -10.72
CA LYS A 40 -16.46 -21.47 -10.69
C LYS A 40 -16.69 -22.67 -9.77
N GLN A 41 -15.66 -23.49 -9.49
CA GLN A 41 -15.84 -24.71 -8.68
C GLN A 41 -15.78 -24.46 -7.16
N VAL A 42 -15.10 -23.41 -6.69
CA VAL A 42 -15.07 -23.07 -5.25
C VAL A 42 -16.38 -22.42 -4.78
N ALA A 43 -17.14 -21.79 -5.70
CA ALA A 43 -18.43 -21.15 -5.40
C ALA A 43 -19.58 -22.13 -5.07
N ALA A 44 -19.40 -23.44 -5.33
CA ALA A 44 -20.46 -24.43 -5.11
C ALA A 44 -20.52 -25.00 -3.67
N ALA A 45 -19.48 -24.82 -2.85
CA ALA A 45 -19.36 -25.48 -1.55
C ALA A 45 -19.76 -24.63 -0.33
N SER A 46 -20.10 -23.35 -0.48
CA SER A 46 -20.45 -22.46 0.64
C SER A 46 -21.91 -22.00 0.61
N ARG A 47 -22.87 -22.93 0.53
CA ARG A 47 -24.29 -22.63 0.82
C ARG A 47 -24.53 -22.80 2.33
N GLY A 48 -24.22 -21.76 3.11
CA GLY A 48 -24.28 -21.90 4.57
C GLY A 48 -24.18 -20.63 5.43
N LYS A 49 -24.57 -19.44 4.95
CA LYS A 49 -25.08 -18.30 5.74
C LYS A 49 -25.23 -17.13 4.77
N LYS A 50 -26.42 -16.50 4.71
CA LYS A 50 -26.55 -15.20 4.03
C LYS A 50 -25.57 -14.22 4.71
N PRO A 51 -24.65 -13.58 3.98
CA PRO A 51 -23.91 -12.45 4.52
C PRO A 51 -24.94 -11.40 4.97
N GLY A 52 -24.75 -10.84 6.15
CA GLY A 52 -25.45 -9.62 6.53
C GLY A 52 -25.23 -8.61 5.41
N LYS A 53 -26.31 -7.95 4.98
CA LYS A 53 -26.17 -6.78 4.13
C LYS A 53 -25.41 -5.74 4.95
N ASP A 54 -24.12 -5.59 4.69
CA ASP A 54 -23.45 -4.31 4.91
C ASP A 54 -24.01 -3.35 3.85
N THR A 55 -25.28 -2.97 4.01
CA THR A 55 -25.80 -1.77 3.38
C THR A 55 -24.95 -0.64 3.92
N GLU A 56 -24.13 -0.09 3.05
CA GLU A 56 -23.43 1.18 3.25
C GLU A 56 -24.49 2.23 3.53
N ALA A 57 -24.85 2.35 4.82
CA ALA A 57 -25.74 3.39 5.29
C ALA A 57 -25.11 4.72 4.90
N ALA A 58 -25.91 5.62 4.34
CA ALA A 58 -25.46 6.98 4.04
C ALA A 58 -24.77 7.54 5.28
N SER A 59 -23.46 7.73 5.20
CA SER A 59 -22.69 8.33 6.28
C SER A 59 -23.29 9.71 6.56
N ALA A 60 -23.36 10.09 7.84
CA ALA A 60 -23.63 11.47 8.21
C ALA A 60 -22.75 12.43 7.37
N PRO A 61 -23.21 13.66 7.06
CA PRO A 61 -22.40 14.60 6.31
C PRO A 61 -21.04 14.73 6.96
N ALA A 62 -19.97 14.54 6.19
CA ALA A 62 -18.61 14.67 6.70
C ALA A 62 -18.46 16.06 7.36
N PRO A 63 -17.80 16.15 8.54
CA PRO A 63 -17.62 17.44 9.21
C PRO A 63 -16.89 18.41 8.27
N ALA A 64 -17.09 19.72 8.48
CA ALA A 64 -16.37 20.72 7.71
C ALA A 64 -14.85 20.54 7.89
N PRO A 65 -14.04 20.62 6.81
CA PRO A 65 -12.58 20.66 6.92
C PRO A 65 -12.13 21.75 7.89
N THR A 66 -11.07 21.47 8.64
CA THR A 66 -10.44 22.44 9.56
C THR A 66 -9.99 23.70 8.82
N GLY A 67 -9.53 23.55 7.58
CA GLY A 67 -9.21 24.66 6.70
C GLY A 67 -8.85 24.20 5.30
N ARG A 68 -8.10 25.04 4.60
CA ARG A 68 -7.61 24.77 3.23
C ARG A 68 -6.10 24.96 3.20
N PHE A 69 -5.40 24.06 2.53
CA PHE A 69 -4.00 24.21 2.17
C PHE A 69 -3.92 24.67 0.71
N VAL A 70 -3.19 25.76 0.44
CA VAL A 70 -3.06 26.28 -0.92
C VAL A 70 -1.92 25.56 -1.64
N VAL A 71 -2.26 24.77 -2.65
CA VAL A 71 -1.30 24.02 -3.46
C VAL A 71 -0.88 24.88 -4.65
N ARG A 72 0.43 25.11 -4.81
CA ARG A 72 0.98 25.97 -5.87
C ARG A 72 2.01 25.19 -6.68
N THR A 73 1.69 24.90 -7.93
CA THR A 73 2.58 24.14 -8.81
C THR A 73 2.72 24.83 -10.16
N THR A 74 3.58 24.29 -11.02
CA THR A 74 3.66 24.74 -12.42
C THR A 74 2.39 24.45 -13.21
N ALA A 75 1.57 23.48 -12.79
CA ALA A 75 0.29 23.16 -13.41
C ALA A 75 -0.84 24.12 -12.99
N GLY A 76 -0.64 24.92 -11.95
CA GLY A 76 -1.56 25.96 -11.51
C GLY A 76 -1.68 26.06 -9.99
N VAL A 77 -2.79 26.65 -9.53
CA VAL A 77 -3.06 26.83 -8.10
C VAL A 77 -4.44 26.28 -7.77
N GLY A 78 -4.53 25.52 -6.68
CA GLY A 78 -5.80 25.02 -6.16
C GLY A 78 -5.78 24.91 -4.64
N ASP A 79 -6.97 24.85 -4.06
CA ASP A 79 -7.18 24.75 -2.63
C ASP A 79 -7.46 23.28 -2.29
N MET A 80 -6.66 22.71 -1.39
CA MET A 80 -6.86 21.37 -0.86
C MET A 80 -7.58 21.45 0.48
N PRO A 81 -8.80 20.90 0.63
CA PRO A 81 -9.46 20.85 1.94
C PRO A 81 -8.68 19.92 2.88
N VAL A 82 -8.46 20.35 4.12
CA VAL A 82 -7.62 19.65 5.10
C VAL A 82 -8.33 19.58 6.45
N TYR A 83 -8.29 18.40 7.07
CA TYR A 83 -8.53 18.25 8.50
C TYR A 83 -7.19 18.24 9.22
N ALA A 84 -7.09 18.90 10.37
CA ALA A 84 -5.85 18.92 11.13
C ALA A 84 -6.06 18.80 12.64
N TRP A 85 -5.03 18.27 13.31
CA TRP A 85 -4.93 18.25 14.76
C TRP A 85 -3.51 18.66 15.20
N PRO A 86 -3.36 19.64 16.11
CA PRO A 86 -4.38 20.60 16.51
C PRO A 86 -4.82 21.46 15.30
N ALA A 87 -5.97 22.12 15.40
CA ALA A 87 -6.56 22.82 14.25
C ALA A 87 -5.63 23.89 13.63
N GLN A 88 -4.83 24.55 14.47
CA GLN A 88 -3.87 25.59 14.11
C GLN A 88 -2.72 25.09 13.22
N ALA A 89 -2.54 23.76 13.09
CA ALA A 89 -1.55 23.20 12.18
C ALA A 89 -1.79 23.60 10.72
N VAL A 90 -3.03 23.91 10.33
CA VAL A 90 -3.35 24.41 8.98
C VAL A 90 -2.74 25.80 8.74
N ASP A 91 -2.69 26.67 9.75
CA ASP A 91 -2.13 28.01 9.60
C ASP A 91 -0.61 27.96 9.43
N ALA A 92 0.06 27.08 10.19
CA ALA A 92 1.50 26.84 10.04
C ALA A 92 1.85 26.25 8.67
N LEU A 93 1.01 25.34 8.14
CA LEU A 93 1.17 24.80 6.78
C LEU A 93 1.07 25.87 5.69
N ASN A 94 0.26 26.91 5.89
CA ASN A 94 0.07 28.01 4.93
C ASN A 94 0.98 29.22 5.20
N HIS A 95 1.99 29.09 6.07
CA HIS A 95 2.89 30.19 6.46
C HIS A 95 2.16 31.41 7.04
N SER A 96 0.99 31.23 7.64
CA SER A 96 0.11 32.31 8.11
C SER A 96 -0.14 32.29 9.62
N GLY A 97 0.63 31.51 10.40
CA GLY A 97 0.42 31.31 11.84
C GLY A 97 1.71 31.30 12.67
N ILE A 98 1.58 30.91 13.94
CA ILE A 98 2.73 30.71 14.82
C ILE A 98 3.44 29.41 14.41
N PRO A 99 4.79 29.43 14.28
CA PRO A 99 5.55 28.21 14.02
C PRO A 99 5.22 27.09 15.00
N SER A 100 5.06 25.88 14.49
CA SER A 100 4.77 24.70 15.29
C SER A 100 6.02 24.19 16.01
N THR A 101 5.85 23.79 17.27
CA THR A 101 6.89 23.13 18.07
C THR A 101 6.86 21.60 17.95
N ALA A 102 5.96 21.05 17.11
CA ALA A 102 5.86 19.60 16.92
C ALA A 102 7.15 19.02 16.34
N THR A 103 7.52 17.84 16.81
CA THR A 103 8.69 17.09 16.34
C THR A 103 8.32 16.04 15.29
N ARG A 104 7.03 15.70 15.18
CA ARG A 104 6.50 14.76 14.19
C ARG A 104 5.24 15.31 13.52
N ALA A 105 5.15 15.12 12.22
CA ALA A 105 3.94 15.36 11.44
C ALA A 105 3.47 14.03 10.86
N VAL A 106 2.16 13.78 10.85
CA VAL A 106 1.56 12.63 10.17
C VAL A 106 0.54 13.11 9.15
N ILE A 107 0.83 12.86 7.87
CA ILE A 107 -0.13 13.03 6.78
C ILE A 107 -0.95 11.75 6.67
N VAL A 108 -2.27 11.83 6.83
CA VAL A 108 -3.21 10.71 6.79
C VAL A 108 -4.03 10.76 5.51
N VAL A 109 -3.82 9.79 4.63
CA VAL A 109 -4.51 9.67 3.34
C VAL A 109 -5.63 8.65 3.46
N HIS A 110 -6.86 9.13 3.32
CA HIS A 110 -8.06 8.32 3.45
C HIS A 110 -8.20 7.25 2.37
N GLY A 111 -9.06 6.25 2.60
CA GLY A 111 -9.48 5.27 1.61
C GLY A 111 -10.51 5.80 0.60
N ILE A 112 -11.12 4.90 -0.16
CA ILE A 112 -12.04 5.23 -1.27
C ILE A 112 -13.32 5.94 -0.81
N ARG A 113 -13.68 5.83 0.47
CA ARG A 113 -14.83 6.49 1.09
C ARG A 113 -14.64 7.98 1.31
N ARG A 114 -13.44 8.52 1.09
CA ARG A 114 -13.12 9.96 1.25
C ARG A 114 -13.45 10.52 2.64
N ASN A 115 -13.37 9.66 3.66
CA ASN A 115 -13.68 9.93 5.06
C ASN A 115 -12.45 10.43 5.86
N ALA A 116 -11.76 11.45 5.33
CA ALA A 116 -10.51 11.99 5.87
C ALA A 116 -10.57 12.34 7.38
N ALA A 117 -11.68 12.91 7.84
CA ALA A 117 -11.87 13.25 9.25
C ALA A 117 -11.90 12.03 10.17
N GLU A 118 -12.54 10.94 9.72
CA GLU A 118 -12.64 9.70 10.50
C GLU A 118 -11.28 9.01 10.61
N GLU A 119 -10.53 8.93 9.50
CA GLU A 119 -9.19 8.32 9.51
C GLU A 119 -8.17 9.18 10.28
N LEU A 120 -8.30 10.51 10.25
CA LEU A 120 -7.53 11.38 11.14
C LEU A 120 -7.84 11.06 12.60
N ALA A 121 -9.11 10.89 12.96
CA ALA A 121 -9.52 10.55 14.32
C ALA A 121 -9.06 9.14 14.74
N ASP A 122 -9.00 8.17 13.82
CA ASP A 122 -8.39 6.86 14.05
C ASP A 122 -6.91 6.98 14.41
N VAL A 123 -6.13 7.74 13.63
CA VAL A 123 -4.71 8.00 13.89
C VAL A 123 -4.52 8.80 15.18
N GLN A 124 -5.42 9.75 15.48
CA GLN A 124 -5.42 10.51 16.73
C GLN A 124 -5.62 9.63 17.97
N ARG A 125 -6.38 8.53 17.86
CA ARG A 125 -6.51 7.52 18.91
C ARG A 125 -5.26 6.65 19.05
N ALA A 126 -4.48 6.50 17.99
CA ALA A 126 -3.25 5.72 17.99
C ALA A 126 -2.05 6.45 18.64
N MET A 127 -2.04 7.79 18.70
CA MET A 127 -0.92 8.61 19.25
C MET A 127 -0.51 8.29 20.69
N GLY A 128 -1.42 7.81 21.53
CA GLY A 128 -1.11 7.55 22.95
C GLY A 128 -0.56 8.78 23.67
N LYS A 129 0.70 8.69 24.15
CA LYS A 129 1.38 9.77 24.90
C LYS A 129 2.06 10.81 24.00
N ASP A 130 2.19 10.58 22.69
CA ASP A 130 2.94 11.47 21.79
C ASP A 130 2.17 12.72 21.36
N ARG A 131 0.94 12.91 21.87
CA ARG A 131 -0.02 13.92 21.43
C ARG A 131 0.50 15.36 21.43
N ASP A 132 1.37 15.70 22.38
CA ASP A 132 1.85 17.08 22.55
C ASP A 132 2.94 17.45 21.52
N ASN A 133 3.53 16.46 20.85
CA ASN A 133 4.65 16.65 19.93
C ASN A 133 4.29 16.31 18.47
N VAL A 134 3.02 16.00 18.21
CA VAL A 134 2.54 15.51 16.92
C VAL A 134 1.51 16.48 16.33
N ILE A 135 1.66 16.77 15.05
CA ILE A 135 0.56 17.29 14.23
C ILE A 135 0.04 16.22 13.28
N LEU A 136 -1.28 16.16 13.11
CA LEU A 136 -1.95 15.31 12.13
C LEU A 136 -2.56 16.19 11.04
N ILE A 137 -2.43 15.77 9.80
CA ILE A 137 -2.92 16.47 8.61
C ILE A 137 -3.60 15.43 7.71
N ALA A 138 -4.87 15.60 7.40
CA ALA A 138 -5.59 14.72 6.50
C ALA A 138 -6.14 15.50 5.29
N PRO A 139 -5.42 15.51 4.16
CA PRO A 139 -5.96 16.01 2.90
C PRO A 139 -7.25 15.25 2.53
N ARG A 140 -8.29 15.97 2.12
CA ARG A 140 -9.52 15.39 1.56
C ARG A 140 -9.48 15.47 0.03
N PHE A 141 -8.99 14.41 -0.60
CA PHE A 141 -9.05 14.25 -2.05
C PHE A 141 -10.51 14.09 -2.49
N SER A 142 -11.10 15.20 -2.89
CA SER A 142 -12.54 15.33 -3.11
C SER A 142 -12.91 14.95 -4.54
N GLU A 143 -14.13 14.45 -4.72
CA GLU A 143 -14.78 14.34 -6.02
C GLU A 143 -15.78 15.48 -6.23
N PRO A 144 -16.18 15.81 -7.47
CA PRO A 144 -17.16 16.87 -7.72
C PRO A 144 -18.47 16.71 -6.92
N ALA A 145 -18.91 15.47 -6.69
CA ALA A 145 -20.09 15.17 -5.88
C ALA A 145 -19.97 15.66 -4.43
N ASP A 146 -18.75 15.70 -3.88
CA ASP A 146 -18.51 16.09 -2.49
C ASP A 146 -18.69 17.62 -2.29
N LEU A 147 -18.58 18.42 -3.36
CA LEU A 147 -18.70 19.88 -3.31
C LEU A 147 -20.15 20.40 -3.33
N SER A 148 -21.11 19.57 -3.71
CA SER A 148 -22.53 19.93 -3.87
C SER A 148 -23.25 20.28 -2.56
N SER A 149 -22.58 20.19 -1.42
CA SER A 149 -23.13 20.38 -0.07
C SER A 149 -22.83 21.74 0.60
N GLY A 150 -22.45 22.78 -0.16
CA GLY A 150 -22.57 24.18 0.30
C GLY A 150 -21.30 25.02 0.42
N GLY A 151 -20.26 24.77 -0.39
CA GLY A 151 -19.08 25.65 -0.45
C GLY A 151 -18.76 26.07 -1.88
N SER A 152 -18.42 27.36 -2.09
CA SER A 152 -17.91 27.86 -3.37
C SER A 152 -16.70 27.02 -3.81
N SER A 153 -16.85 26.40 -4.98
CA SER A 153 -16.12 25.25 -5.50
C SER A 153 -14.93 25.59 -6.39
N ASP A 154 -14.82 26.84 -6.82
CA ASP A 154 -14.09 27.16 -8.05
C ASP A 154 -12.57 27.08 -7.91
N ARG A 155 -12.09 26.96 -6.66
CA ARG A 155 -10.68 26.76 -6.35
C ARG A 155 -10.37 25.39 -5.76
N VAL A 156 -11.38 24.62 -5.37
CA VAL A 156 -11.15 23.35 -4.66
C VAL A 156 -10.68 22.28 -5.65
N LEU A 157 -9.57 21.64 -5.33
CA LEU A 157 -9.07 20.53 -6.13
C LEU A 157 -10.03 19.34 -6.06
N THR A 158 -10.42 18.84 -7.23
CA THR A 158 -11.29 17.66 -7.35
C THR A 158 -10.75 16.65 -8.32
N TRP A 159 -11.07 15.39 -8.09
CA TRP A 159 -10.62 14.24 -8.88
C TRP A 159 -11.80 13.42 -9.38
N ARG A 160 -11.57 12.64 -10.43
CA ARG A 160 -12.60 11.81 -11.05
C ARG A 160 -12.55 10.41 -10.45
N LYS A 161 -13.60 10.00 -9.74
CA LYS A 161 -13.88 8.59 -9.38
C LYS A 161 -12.67 7.87 -8.75
N GLY A 162 -12.10 8.43 -7.69
CA GLY A 162 -10.99 7.81 -6.97
C GLY A 162 -9.62 7.87 -7.66
N ASN A 163 -9.51 8.45 -8.86
CA ASN A 163 -8.25 8.50 -9.60
C ASN A 163 -7.16 9.34 -8.91
N TRP A 164 -7.52 10.15 -7.91
CA TRP A 164 -6.54 10.75 -6.99
C TRP A 164 -5.62 9.68 -6.39
N SER A 165 -6.12 8.48 -6.07
CA SER A 165 -5.29 7.41 -5.49
C SER A 165 -4.20 6.91 -6.42
N ASP A 166 -4.29 7.27 -7.70
CA ASP A 166 -3.44 6.81 -8.78
C ASP A 166 -2.45 7.89 -9.23
N GLY A 167 -2.42 9.06 -8.59
CA GLY A 167 -1.54 10.15 -9.01
C GLY A 167 -2.07 10.97 -10.18
N GLU A 168 -3.32 10.75 -10.59
CA GLU A 168 -3.90 11.47 -11.74
C GLU A 168 -4.09 12.97 -11.44
N PRO A 169 -4.07 13.82 -12.47
CA PRO A 169 -4.35 15.24 -12.32
C PRO A 169 -5.79 15.48 -11.87
N ALA A 170 -5.96 16.51 -11.06
CA ALA A 170 -7.26 17.04 -10.67
C ALA A 170 -8.02 17.54 -11.92
N THR A 171 -9.35 17.40 -11.89
CA THR A 171 -10.26 17.90 -12.94
C THR A 171 -10.45 19.42 -12.90
N GLY A 172 -10.06 20.07 -11.80
CA GLY A 172 -10.12 21.51 -11.62
C GLY A 172 -9.69 21.91 -10.20
N PRO A 173 -9.34 23.19 -9.97
CA PRO A 173 -9.23 24.27 -10.96
C PRO A 173 -8.02 24.18 -11.89
N ALA A 174 -7.07 23.31 -11.57
CA ALA A 174 -5.83 23.11 -12.32
C ALA A 174 -5.51 21.62 -12.37
N ALA A 175 -4.79 21.18 -13.40
CA ALA A 175 -4.42 19.78 -13.61
C ALA A 175 -3.26 19.34 -12.67
N ILE A 176 -3.43 19.58 -11.38
CA ILE A 176 -2.46 19.27 -10.33
C ILE A 176 -2.59 17.79 -9.97
N SER A 177 -1.50 17.03 -10.03
CA SER A 177 -1.47 15.64 -9.58
C SER A 177 -1.74 15.55 -8.08
N SER A 178 -2.40 14.49 -7.62
CA SER A 178 -2.44 14.21 -6.18
C SER A 178 -1.06 13.98 -5.57
N PHE A 179 -0.05 13.61 -6.37
CA PHE A 179 1.34 13.55 -5.93
C PHE A 179 1.96 14.93 -5.77
N ASP A 180 1.61 15.91 -6.63
CA ASP A 180 2.04 17.30 -6.45
C ASP A 180 1.49 17.89 -5.13
N VAL A 181 0.26 17.53 -4.75
CA VAL A 181 -0.32 17.94 -3.45
C VAL A 181 0.55 17.44 -2.30
N LEU A 182 1.02 16.19 -2.37
CA LEU A 182 1.90 15.63 -1.34
C LEU A 182 3.29 16.28 -1.40
N ASP A 183 3.83 16.59 -2.59
CA ASP A 183 5.08 17.32 -2.73
C ASP A 183 5.02 18.66 -2.00
N GLU A 184 3.99 19.46 -2.26
CA GLU A 184 3.80 20.77 -1.63
C GLU A 184 3.60 20.66 -0.11
N MET A 185 2.84 19.66 0.36
CA MET A 185 2.68 19.44 1.81
C MET A 185 3.99 19.04 2.49
N LEU A 186 4.79 18.16 1.87
CA LEU A 186 6.09 17.77 2.41
C LEU A 186 7.07 18.94 2.44
N MET A 187 7.09 19.75 1.38
CA MET A 187 7.93 20.94 1.32
C MET A 187 7.53 21.96 2.38
N ALA A 188 6.23 22.23 2.55
CA ALA A 188 5.72 23.12 3.60
C ALA A 188 6.08 22.63 5.02
N LEU A 189 5.91 21.33 5.29
CA LEU A 189 6.30 20.73 6.57
C LEU A 189 7.82 20.75 6.80
N SER A 190 8.62 20.71 5.74
CA SER A 190 10.08 20.74 5.84
C SER A 190 10.66 22.15 6.07
N ASP A 191 9.83 23.20 5.99
CA ASP A 191 10.25 24.58 6.21
C ASP A 191 10.61 24.81 7.68
N ARG A 192 11.88 25.12 7.93
CA ARG A 192 12.42 25.34 9.28
C ARG A 192 11.93 26.64 9.93
N ALA A 193 11.42 27.59 9.17
CA ALA A 193 10.79 28.79 9.72
C ALA A 193 9.43 28.49 10.35
N GLN A 194 8.67 27.55 9.78
CA GLN A 194 7.35 27.14 10.27
C GLN A 194 7.42 25.94 11.21
N PHE A 195 8.38 25.03 11.00
CA PHE A 195 8.53 23.76 11.71
C PHE A 195 9.97 23.54 12.21
N PRO A 196 10.50 24.42 13.08
CA PRO A 196 11.90 24.37 13.53
C PRO A 196 12.27 23.08 14.29
N ALA A 197 11.31 22.52 15.04
CA ALA A 197 11.50 21.33 15.85
C ALA A 197 11.23 20.01 15.11
N LEU A 198 10.65 20.05 13.89
CA LEU A 198 10.23 18.85 13.18
C LEU A 198 11.43 17.94 12.86
N ARG A 199 11.30 16.64 13.09
CA ARG A 199 12.34 15.64 12.83
C ARG A 199 11.85 14.54 11.91
N GLN A 200 10.54 14.32 11.86
CA GLN A 200 9.97 13.26 11.06
C GLN A 200 8.63 13.67 10.45
N ILE A 201 8.43 13.30 9.19
CA ILE A 201 7.12 13.28 8.56
C ILE A 201 6.77 11.82 8.25
N VAL A 202 5.62 11.38 8.73
CA VAL A 202 5.04 10.08 8.39
C VAL A 202 3.90 10.33 7.40
N VAL A 203 3.92 9.68 6.25
CA VAL A 203 2.79 9.68 5.32
C VAL A 203 2.15 8.31 5.38
N ALA A 204 0.92 8.25 5.91
CA ALA A 204 0.19 7.03 6.16
C ALA A 204 -1.07 6.98 5.31
N GLY A 205 -1.36 5.83 4.70
CA GLY A 205 -2.58 5.63 3.95
C GLY A 205 -3.12 4.21 4.09
N PHE A 206 -4.45 4.08 4.05
CA PHE A 206 -5.14 2.80 4.12
C PHE A 206 -6.01 2.58 2.88
N SER A 207 -6.12 1.34 2.40
CA SER A 207 -6.94 1.02 1.21
C SER A 207 -6.51 1.85 -0.01
N ALA A 208 -7.41 2.65 -0.62
CA ALA A 208 -7.04 3.59 -1.69
C ALA A 208 -5.95 4.60 -1.27
N GLY A 209 -5.95 5.06 -0.03
CA GLY A 209 -4.87 5.91 0.48
C GLY A 209 -3.54 5.16 0.58
N GLY A 210 -3.58 3.87 0.94
CA GLY A 210 -2.40 3.00 0.93
C GLY A 210 -1.83 2.83 -0.48
N GLN A 211 -2.70 2.80 -1.49
CA GLN A 211 -2.28 2.78 -2.89
C GLN A 211 -1.58 4.09 -3.29
N LEU A 212 -2.16 5.26 -2.95
CA LEU A 212 -1.54 6.56 -3.19
C LEU A 212 -0.16 6.63 -2.54
N VAL A 213 -0.08 6.30 -1.25
CA VAL A 213 1.15 6.40 -0.46
C VAL A 213 2.24 5.46 -1.01
N GLN A 214 1.88 4.22 -1.37
CA GLN A 214 2.84 3.29 -1.94
C GLN A 214 3.40 3.78 -3.28
N ARG A 215 2.54 4.27 -4.17
CA ARG A 215 2.94 4.80 -5.48
C ARG A 215 3.76 6.06 -5.33
N TYR A 216 3.32 7.01 -4.51
CA TYR A 216 4.03 8.25 -4.27
C TYR A 216 5.42 8.00 -3.67
N ALA A 217 5.54 7.11 -2.70
CA ALA A 217 6.84 6.71 -2.15
C ALA A 217 7.78 6.11 -3.22
N ALA A 218 7.24 5.52 -4.28
CA ALA A 218 8.01 4.96 -5.39
C ALA A 218 8.42 6.00 -6.46
N VAL A 219 7.64 7.07 -6.68
CA VAL A 219 7.84 7.99 -7.83
C VAL A 219 8.08 9.45 -7.45
N GLY A 220 7.81 9.85 -6.21
CA GLY A 220 7.93 11.23 -5.74
C GLY A 220 9.35 11.79 -5.88
N SER A 221 9.45 13.11 -6.01
CA SER A 221 10.69 13.78 -6.42
C SER A 221 11.29 14.73 -5.38
N VAL A 222 10.48 15.23 -4.43
CA VAL A 222 10.95 16.23 -3.45
C VAL A 222 11.68 15.64 -2.24
N PHE A 223 11.73 14.31 -2.12
CA PHE A 223 12.19 13.61 -0.91
C PHE A 223 13.61 14.01 -0.50
N ALA A 224 14.54 14.06 -1.45
CA ALA A 224 15.91 14.47 -1.16
C ALA A 224 15.99 15.95 -0.71
N ALA A 225 15.11 16.82 -1.19
CA ALA A 225 15.06 18.21 -0.75
C ALA A 225 14.56 18.32 0.70
N VAL A 226 13.53 17.55 1.04
CA VAL A 226 13.00 17.46 2.41
C VAL A 226 14.04 16.87 3.37
N GLU A 227 14.70 15.78 2.98
CA GLU A 227 15.70 15.11 3.83
C GLU A 227 16.92 16.00 4.10
N ARG A 228 17.32 16.85 3.14
CA ARG A 228 18.39 17.85 3.34
C ARG A 228 18.09 18.87 4.42
N THR A 229 16.82 19.09 4.78
CA THR A 229 16.48 19.95 5.91
C THR A 229 16.70 19.25 7.25
N GLY A 230 17.02 17.95 7.25
CA GLY A 230 17.17 17.11 8.44
C GLY A 230 15.86 16.47 8.91
N VAL A 231 14.84 16.41 8.04
CA VAL A 231 13.57 15.73 8.32
C VAL A 231 13.59 14.33 7.71
N ILE A 232 13.29 13.32 8.52
CA ILE A 232 13.18 11.92 8.07
C ILE A 232 11.78 11.66 7.52
N LEU A 233 11.69 10.96 6.39
CA LEU A 233 10.42 10.53 5.80
C LEU A 233 10.16 9.05 6.10
N ARG A 234 8.92 8.73 6.53
CA ARG A 234 8.42 7.35 6.64
C ARG A 234 7.11 7.19 5.89
N TRP A 235 6.98 6.07 5.19
CA TRP A 235 5.79 5.70 4.43
C TRP A 235 5.07 4.54 5.11
N VAL A 236 3.80 4.72 5.51
CA VAL A 236 2.99 3.66 6.13
C VAL A 236 1.88 3.25 5.16
N VAL A 237 2.00 2.04 4.62
CA VAL A 237 1.12 1.50 3.56
C VAL A 237 0.23 0.42 4.16
N GLY A 238 -1.05 0.73 4.35
CA GLY A 238 -2.05 -0.18 4.92
C GLY A 238 -2.99 -0.78 3.88
N ASP A 239 -3.05 -2.11 3.81
CA ASP A 239 -3.99 -2.91 2.98
C ASP A 239 -4.41 -2.28 1.64
N PRO A 240 -3.47 -1.93 0.74
CA PRO A 240 -3.81 -1.37 -0.55
C PRO A 240 -4.57 -2.39 -1.40
N GLY A 241 -5.50 -1.90 -2.22
CA GLY A 241 -6.23 -2.74 -3.18
C GLY A 241 -5.32 -3.32 -4.26
N SER A 242 -4.29 -2.58 -4.67
CA SER A 242 -3.28 -2.98 -5.67
C SER A 242 -1.99 -2.22 -5.42
N LEU A 243 -0.86 -2.76 -5.86
CA LEU A 243 0.46 -2.13 -5.73
C LEU A 243 1.08 -1.90 -7.11
N LEU A 244 1.96 -0.90 -7.18
CA LEU A 244 2.81 -0.61 -8.34
C LEU A 244 4.05 -1.49 -8.31
N TYR A 245 4.20 -2.37 -9.30
CA TYR A 245 5.41 -3.18 -9.52
C TYR A 245 6.37 -2.44 -10.46
N PHE A 246 7.67 -2.73 -10.34
CA PHE A 246 8.74 -2.04 -11.08
C PHE A 246 9.18 -2.79 -12.35
N ASP A 247 8.53 -3.90 -12.68
CA ASP A 247 8.80 -4.73 -13.86
C ASP A 247 7.58 -5.62 -14.15
N ASP A 248 7.73 -6.53 -15.11
CA ASP A 248 6.70 -7.49 -15.53
C ASP A 248 6.60 -8.73 -14.62
N ILE A 249 7.35 -8.77 -13.52
CA ILE A 249 7.40 -9.91 -12.63
C ILE A 249 6.18 -9.90 -11.69
N ARG A 250 5.50 -11.03 -11.56
CA ARG A 250 4.33 -11.20 -10.68
C ARG A 250 4.41 -12.50 -9.88
N PRO A 251 3.68 -12.62 -8.76
CA PRO A 251 3.62 -13.86 -7.98
C PRO A 251 3.02 -15.00 -8.80
N THR A 252 3.55 -16.21 -8.65
CA THR A 252 3.01 -17.41 -9.31
C THR A 252 2.13 -18.24 -8.36
N ALA A 253 1.22 -19.04 -8.92
CA ALA A 253 0.37 -19.95 -8.14
C ALA A 253 1.16 -21.01 -7.36
N ARG A 254 2.38 -21.34 -7.79
CA ARG A 254 3.27 -22.31 -7.11
C ARG A 254 4.16 -21.64 -6.04
N GLY A 255 3.96 -20.34 -5.80
CA GLY A 255 4.88 -19.51 -5.03
C GLY A 255 6.04 -18.98 -5.89
N GLY A 256 6.78 -18.01 -5.35
CA GLY A 256 7.84 -17.32 -6.09
C GLY A 256 7.31 -16.33 -7.14
N PHE A 257 8.21 -15.86 -8.00
CA PHE A 257 7.99 -14.74 -8.91
C PHE A 257 8.55 -15.06 -10.30
N ALA A 258 7.81 -14.71 -11.35
CA ALA A 258 8.20 -14.93 -12.75
C ALA A 258 7.60 -13.84 -13.66
N PRO A 259 8.13 -13.65 -14.88
CA PRO A 259 7.50 -12.79 -15.88
C PRO A 259 6.04 -13.17 -16.10
N PHE A 260 5.15 -12.19 -16.03
CA PHE A 260 3.72 -12.44 -16.16
C PHE A 260 3.33 -12.64 -17.62
N ARG A 261 2.35 -13.53 -17.87
CA ARG A 261 1.89 -13.83 -19.22
C ARG A 261 0.96 -12.71 -19.72
N ALA A 262 1.52 -11.69 -20.39
CA ALA A 262 0.78 -10.54 -20.91
C ALA A 262 -0.46 -10.92 -21.76
N ALA A 263 -0.40 -12.03 -22.51
CA ALA A 263 -1.54 -12.54 -23.28
C ALA A 263 -2.77 -12.93 -22.42
N ALA A 264 -2.60 -13.11 -21.10
CA ALA A 264 -3.71 -13.36 -20.17
C ALA A 264 -4.37 -12.07 -19.66
N CYS A 265 -3.61 -10.98 -19.57
CA CYS A 265 -4.03 -9.70 -19.05
C CYS A 265 -3.13 -8.62 -19.66
N PRO A 266 -3.47 -8.07 -20.84
CA PRO A 266 -2.57 -7.19 -21.58
C PRO A 266 -2.19 -5.89 -20.86
N ALA A 267 -3.02 -5.42 -19.92
CA ALA A 267 -2.81 -4.18 -19.18
C ALA A 267 -2.21 -4.38 -17.77
N PHE A 268 -1.75 -5.59 -17.42
CA PHE A 268 -1.17 -5.92 -16.09
C PHE A 268 0.01 -5.04 -15.66
N ASN A 269 0.66 -4.40 -16.63
CA ASN A 269 1.81 -3.53 -16.43
C ASN A 269 1.55 -2.07 -16.82
N GLN A 270 0.32 -1.74 -17.24
CA GLN A 270 -0.13 -0.37 -17.37
C GLN A 270 -0.22 0.29 -16.00
N TRP A 271 -0.03 1.60 -15.98
CA TRP A 271 -0.32 2.41 -14.82
C TRP A 271 -1.77 2.13 -14.40
N LYS A 272 -2.01 1.71 -13.18
CA LYS A 272 -1.23 1.93 -11.94
C LYS A 272 -0.56 0.69 -11.34
N TYR A 273 -0.46 -0.39 -12.12
CA TYR A 273 0.05 -1.69 -11.70
C TYR A 273 1.51 -1.91 -12.13
N GLY A 274 1.92 -1.22 -13.20
CA GLY A 274 3.29 -1.05 -13.65
C GLY A 274 3.51 0.37 -14.19
N PHE A 275 4.55 0.57 -14.99
CA PHE A 275 4.99 1.89 -15.46
C PHE A 275 4.59 2.20 -16.92
N GLU A 276 3.89 1.30 -17.62
CA GLU A 276 3.44 1.57 -18.98
C GLU A 276 2.31 2.63 -18.95
N GLN A 277 2.38 3.64 -19.82
CA GLN A 277 1.39 4.72 -19.87
C GLN A 277 1.22 5.47 -18.53
N ALA A 278 2.29 5.60 -17.75
CA ALA A 278 2.28 6.39 -16.53
C ALA A 278 1.91 7.87 -16.81
N PRO A 279 1.20 8.53 -15.88
CA PRO A 279 0.86 9.96 -16.00
C PRO A 279 2.13 10.81 -15.98
N ASP A 280 2.04 12.05 -16.47
CA ASP A 280 3.19 12.96 -16.65
C ASP A 280 4.11 13.06 -15.42
N TYR A 281 3.54 13.07 -14.22
CA TYR A 281 4.30 13.08 -12.95
C TYR A 281 5.29 11.91 -12.84
N ALA A 282 4.88 10.72 -13.27
CA ALA A 282 5.63 9.47 -13.16
C ALA A 282 6.25 9.01 -14.49
N ALA A 283 6.00 9.73 -15.59
CA ALA A 283 6.47 9.39 -16.92
C ALA A 283 7.99 9.60 -17.09
N ASN A 284 8.59 8.88 -18.04
CA ASN A 284 10.00 9.02 -18.46
C ASN A 284 11.04 8.84 -17.33
N ARG A 285 10.70 8.08 -16.29
CA ARG A 285 11.60 7.78 -15.17
C ARG A 285 12.39 6.50 -15.40
N ASN A 286 13.61 6.45 -14.87
CA ASN A 286 14.39 5.21 -14.83
C ASN A 286 13.81 4.28 -13.75
N VAL A 287 12.99 3.32 -14.18
CA VAL A 287 12.26 2.40 -13.29
C VAL A 287 13.20 1.53 -12.45
N GLN A 288 14.36 1.13 -12.99
CA GLN A 288 15.36 0.38 -12.21
C GLN A 288 15.91 1.24 -11.07
N TRP A 289 16.23 2.51 -11.34
CA TRP A 289 16.68 3.43 -10.31
C TRP A 289 15.57 3.68 -9.27
N LEU A 290 14.31 3.89 -9.69
CA LEU A 290 13.18 4.05 -8.78
C LEU A 290 13.00 2.83 -7.86
N ALA A 291 13.15 1.61 -8.37
CA ALA A 291 13.06 0.41 -7.56
C ALA A 291 14.14 0.34 -6.48
N SER A 292 15.40 0.59 -6.88
CA SER A 292 16.54 0.53 -5.96
C SER A 292 16.53 1.68 -4.94
N ASP A 293 16.02 2.84 -5.32
CA ASP A 293 15.80 3.97 -4.43
C ASP A 293 14.65 3.67 -3.45
N TYR A 294 13.49 3.23 -3.96
CA TYR A 294 12.34 2.82 -3.15
C TYR A 294 12.69 1.77 -2.10
N ALA A 295 13.49 0.75 -2.46
CA ALA A 295 13.91 -0.31 -1.54
C ALA A 295 14.68 0.19 -0.30
N GLN A 296 15.32 1.35 -0.40
CA GLN A 296 16.11 1.95 0.67
C GLN A 296 15.32 2.97 1.51
N ARG A 297 14.07 3.28 1.13
CA ARG A 297 13.18 4.18 1.88
C ARG A 297 12.64 3.50 3.13
N ASP A 298 12.35 4.27 4.17
CA ASP A 298 11.63 3.77 5.36
C ASP A 298 10.14 3.53 5.03
N VAL A 299 9.85 2.37 4.44
CA VAL A 299 8.49 1.91 4.14
C VAL A 299 8.08 0.85 5.15
N VAL A 300 6.92 1.05 5.78
CA VAL A 300 6.28 0.10 6.68
C VAL A 300 4.95 -0.35 6.10
N TYR A 301 4.82 -1.65 5.84
CA TYR A 301 3.59 -2.28 5.40
C TYR A 301 2.75 -2.73 6.60
N LEU A 302 1.50 -2.30 6.67
CA LEU A 302 0.53 -2.75 7.68
C LEU A 302 -0.51 -3.66 7.03
N LEU A 303 -0.62 -4.88 7.54
CA LEU A 303 -1.55 -5.89 7.04
C LEU A 303 -2.68 -6.11 8.05
N GLY A 304 -3.93 -5.94 7.63
CA GLY A 304 -5.09 -6.44 8.37
C GLY A 304 -5.10 -7.96 8.35
N GLY A 305 -4.94 -8.60 9.50
CA GLY A 305 -4.81 -10.06 9.60
C GLY A 305 -6.03 -10.83 9.08
N ASN A 306 -7.19 -10.21 8.95
CA ASN A 306 -8.41 -10.80 8.39
C ASN A 306 -8.86 -10.13 7.08
N ASP A 307 -8.01 -9.30 6.43
CA ASP A 307 -8.31 -8.72 5.11
C ASP A 307 -8.07 -9.74 3.97
N THR A 308 -8.79 -10.86 4.08
CA THR A 308 -8.65 -12.06 3.24
C THR A 308 -9.88 -12.34 2.38
N ASN A 309 -10.86 -11.44 2.37
CA ASN A 309 -12.10 -11.61 1.59
C ASN A 309 -11.89 -11.29 0.09
N ALA A 310 -11.68 -12.32 -0.73
CA ALA A 310 -11.55 -12.20 -2.19
C ALA A 310 -12.81 -11.65 -2.89
N LEU A 311 -13.98 -11.72 -2.24
CA LEU A 311 -15.25 -11.23 -2.78
C LEU A 311 -15.60 -9.82 -2.32
N HIS A 312 -14.76 -9.19 -1.49
CA HIS A 312 -15.02 -7.86 -0.94
C HIS A 312 -15.41 -6.85 -2.04
N PRO A 313 -16.49 -6.06 -1.87
CA PRO A 313 -17.03 -5.22 -2.95
C PRO A 313 -16.04 -4.15 -3.42
N ALA A 314 -15.29 -3.54 -2.51
CA ALA A 314 -14.24 -2.58 -2.82
C ALA A 314 -12.86 -3.19 -3.13
N LEU A 315 -12.77 -4.51 -3.38
CA LEU A 315 -11.52 -5.11 -3.86
C LEU A 315 -11.43 -4.87 -5.37
N ASP A 316 -10.23 -4.52 -5.84
CA ASP A 316 -9.95 -4.46 -7.26
C ASP A 316 -9.92 -5.89 -7.85
N LYS A 317 -10.96 -6.24 -8.58
CA LYS A 317 -11.16 -7.55 -9.24
C LYS A 317 -10.83 -7.50 -10.73
N SER A 318 -10.09 -6.48 -11.17
CA SER A 318 -9.51 -6.44 -12.51
C SER A 318 -8.46 -7.54 -12.67
N CYS A 319 -8.14 -7.93 -13.90
CA CYS A 319 -7.14 -8.98 -14.13
C CYS A 319 -5.75 -8.56 -13.62
N GLU A 320 -5.47 -7.27 -13.66
CA GLU A 320 -4.24 -6.63 -13.22
C GLU A 320 -4.11 -6.68 -11.70
N GLY A 321 -5.21 -6.44 -10.98
CA GLY A 321 -5.27 -6.62 -9.53
C GLY A 321 -5.13 -8.09 -9.13
N GLU A 322 -5.83 -8.99 -9.82
CA GLU A 322 -5.76 -10.44 -9.57
C GLU A 322 -4.36 -11.03 -9.84
N ALA A 323 -3.61 -10.46 -10.79
CA ALA A 323 -2.22 -10.83 -11.06
C ALA A 323 -1.29 -10.65 -9.84
N GLN A 324 -1.71 -9.86 -8.84
CA GLN A 324 -0.94 -9.60 -7.62
C GLN A 324 -1.34 -10.50 -6.45
N GLY A 325 -2.50 -11.16 -6.52
CA GLY A 325 -3.04 -12.02 -5.47
C GLY A 325 -4.56 -11.89 -5.29
N VAL A 326 -5.14 -12.87 -4.60
CA VAL A 326 -6.60 -13.06 -4.50
C VAL A 326 -7.32 -12.10 -3.56
N HIS A 327 -6.62 -11.50 -2.59
CA HIS A 327 -7.15 -10.52 -1.65
C HIS A 327 -6.03 -9.60 -1.13
N ARG A 328 -6.35 -8.52 -0.43
CA ARG A 328 -5.38 -7.46 -0.06
C ARG A 328 -4.22 -7.97 0.78
N TYR A 329 -4.49 -8.81 1.78
CA TYR A 329 -3.42 -9.43 2.56
C TYR A 329 -2.42 -10.22 1.68
N ALA A 330 -2.91 -11.03 0.74
CA ALA A 330 -2.06 -11.77 -0.18
C ALA A 330 -1.28 -10.85 -1.13
N ARG A 331 -1.93 -9.79 -1.66
CA ARG A 331 -1.28 -8.81 -2.54
C ARG A 331 -0.13 -8.10 -1.84
N LEU A 332 -0.35 -7.61 -0.63
CA LEU A 332 0.68 -6.90 0.14
C LEU A 332 1.82 -7.85 0.55
N ARG A 333 1.50 -9.07 1.01
CA ARG A 333 2.50 -10.11 1.28
C ARG A 333 3.33 -10.46 0.04
N ASN A 334 2.69 -10.62 -1.12
CA ASN A 334 3.36 -10.92 -2.38
C ASN A 334 4.27 -9.76 -2.81
N PHE A 335 3.83 -8.52 -2.64
CA PHE A 335 4.66 -7.35 -2.93
C PHE A 335 5.90 -7.26 -2.04
N ILE A 336 5.77 -7.54 -0.74
CA ILE A 336 6.92 -7.64 0.18
C ILE A 336 7.90 -8.71 -0.31
N GLY A 337 7.39 -9.88 -0.70
CA GLY A 337 8.21 -10.96 -1.27
C GLY A 337 8.89 -10.57 -2.59
N TYR A 338 8.20 -9.80 -3.43
CA TYR A 338 8.73 -9.29 -4.69
C TYR A 338 9.88 -8.32 -4.44
N MET A 339 9.69 -7.34 -3.56
CA MET A 339 10.75 -6.40 -3.18
C MET A 339 11.96 -7.13 -2.58
N LYS A 340 11.72 -8.16 -1.76
CA LYS A 340 12.79 -9.02 -1.22
C LYS A 340 13.56 -9.75 -2.32
N ALA A 341 12.87 -10.30 -3.31
CA ALA A 341 13.51 -11.01 -4.42
C ALA A 341 14.27 -10.06 -5.36
N ARG A 342 13.72 -8.87 -5.59
CA ARG A 342 14.26 -7.87 -6.53
C ARG A 342 15.44 -7.09 -5.96
N GLU A 343 15.38 -6.68 -4.69
CA GLU A 343 16.37 -5.80 -4.04
C GLU A 343 16.97 -6.40 -2.76
N PRO A 344 17.45 -7.67 -2.76
CA PRO A 344 17.78 -8.42 -1.54
C PRO A 344 18.89 -7.79 -0.67
N GLN A 345 19.78 -7.01 -1.28
CA GLN A 345 20.92 -6.38 -0.59
C GLN A 345 20.60 -4.97 -0.06
N ARG A 346 19.52 -4.35 -0.54
CA ARG A 346 19.19 -2.94 -0.28
C ARG A 346 17.91 -2.75 0.51
N LEU A 347 17.06 -3.78 0.55
CA LEU A 347 15.73 -3.69 1.12
C LEU A 347 15.76 -3.45 2.64
N VAL A 348 15.30 -2.27 3.05
CA VAL A 348 15.16 -1.87 4.47
C VAL A 348 13.71 -1.80 4.94
N HIS A 349 12.75 -2.14 4.07
CA HIS A 349 11.33 -2.09 4.40
C HIS A 349 10.99 -2.96 5.60
N ARG A 350 9.90 -2.62 6.26
CA ARG A 350 9.39 -3.36 7.41
C ARG A 350 7.92 -3.68 7.25
N TRP A 351 7.42 -4.64 8.01
CA TRP A 351 6.01 -4.99 7.99
C TRP A 351 5.48 -5.41 9.37
N GLY A 352 4.19 -5.20 9.59
CA GLY A 352 3.47 -5.62 10.78
C GLY A 352 2.05 -6.07 10.45
N VAL A 353 1.55 -7.06 11.19
CA VAL A 353 0.17 -7.55 11.06
C VAL A 353 -0.64 -6.98 12.21
N ALA A 354 -1.85 -6.49 11.93
CA ALA A 354 -2.87 -6.17 12.91
C ALA A 354 -3.77 -7.40 13.10
N PRO A 355 -3.57 -8.23 14.14
CA PRO A 355 -4.30 -9.49 14.28
C PRO A 355 -5.80 -9.25 14.43
N GLY A 356 -6.61 -10.03 13.72
CA GLY A 356 -8.07 -9.92 13.77
C GLY A 356 -8.67 -8.74 12.99
N ALA A 357 -7.86 -7.77 12.57
CA ALA A 357 -8.34 -6.62 11.81
C ALA A 357 -8.72 -7.03 10.38
N GLY A 358 -9.94 -6.72 9.95
CA GLY A 358 -10.35 -6.84 8.54
C GLY A 358 -9.91 -5.63 7.72
N HIS A 359 -10.69 -5.28 6.70
CA HIS A 359 -10.45 -4.07 5.92
C HIS A 359 -10.90 -2.79 6.66
N SER A 360 -10.26 -2.47 7.79
CA SER A 360 -10.63 -1.37 8.68
C SER A 360 -9.40 -0.53 9.08
N ALA A 361 -9.33 0.70 8.57
CA ALA A 361 -8.28 1.67 8.91
C ALA A 361 -8.13 1.84 10.43
N GLY A 362 -9.25 2.06 11.14
CA GLY A 362 -9.24 2.21 12.58
C GLY A 362 -8.66 1.03 13.34
N GLN A 363 -9.04 -0.21 12.99
CA GLN A 363 -8.48 -1.41 13.63
C GLN A 363 -6.98 -1.54 13.33
N VAL A 364 -6.56 -1.26 12.09
CA VAL A 364 -5.15 -1.36 11.69
C VAL A 364 -4.29 -0.28 12.36
N TYR A 365 -4.67 0.99 12.31
CA TYR A 365 -3.92 2.09 12.91
C TYR A 365 -3.85 2.01 14.43
N THR A 366 -4.93 1.58 15.10
CA THR A 366 -4.95 1.48 16.57
C THR A 366 -4.36 0.18 17.13
N SER A 367 -4.03 -0.78 16.26
CA SER A 367 -3.29 -2.00 16.62
C SER A 367 -1.89 -1.69 17.15
N ALA A 368 -1.26 -2.65 17.82
CA ALA A 368 0.11 -2.49 18.31
C ALA A 368 1.10 -2.16 17.18
N CYS A 369 1.00 -2.83 16.03
CA CYS A 369 1.87 -2.56 14.88
C CYS A 369 1.53 -1.25 14.17
N GLY A 370 0.26 -0.84 14.15
CA GLY A 370 -0.14 0.48 13.66
C GLY A 370 0.49 1.61 14.47
N LYS A 371 0.41 1.53 15.80
CA LYS A 371 1.05 2.48 16.72
C LYS A 371 2.57 2.47 16.60
N ALA A 372 3.18 1.30 16.44
CA ALA A 372 4.63 1.20 16.18
C ALA A 372 5.02 1.86 14.85
N ALA A 373 4.26 1.65 13.78
CA ALA A 373 4.55 2.23 12.47
C ALA A 373 4.38 3.75 12.45
N LEU A 374 3.28 4.26 13.02
CA LEU A 374 2.93 5.69 13.01
C LEU A 374 3.75 6.51 14.02
N PHE A 375 4.04 5.92 15.19
CA PHE A 375 4.54 6.68 16.34
C PHE A 375 5.76 6.07 17.03
N ASP A 376 6.30 4.96 16.53
CA ASP A 376 7.36 4.19 17.20
C ASP A 376 6.96 3.71 18.61
N SER A 377 5.65 3.59 18.86
CA SER A 377 5.13 3.07 20.13
C SER A 377 5.58 1.61 20.35
N PRO A 378 5.90 1.22 21.60
CA PRO A 378 6.23 -0.16 21.92
C PRO A 378 5.01 -1.08 21.77
N GLY A 379 5.26 -2.40 21.74
CA GLY A 379 4.21 -3.43 21.73
C GLY A 379 4.08 -4.20 20.42
N CYS A 380 4.78 -3.79 19.36
CA CYS A 380 4.99 -4.59 18.16
C CYS A 380 6.39 -4.37 17.61
N THR A 381 7.13 -5.45 17.40
CA THR A 381 8.38 -5.42 16.63
C THR A 381 8.02 -5.54 15.14
N LEU A 382 8.22 -4.46 14.38
CA LEU A 382 8.05 -4.50 12.94
C LEU A 382 9.14 -5.40 12.32
N ASN A 383 8.72 -6.38 11.52
CA ASN A 383 9.59 -7.37 10.92
C ASN A 383 10.31 -6.78 9.71
N ALA A 384 11.60 -7.07 9.53
CA ALA A 384 12.32 -6.69 8.32
C ALA A 384 11.77 -7.45 7.10
N ALA A 385 11.48 -6.75 6.01
CA ALA A 385 11.01 -7.32 4.75
C ALA A 385 12.06 -8.20 4.06
N SER A 386 13.35 -7.99 4.35
CA SER A 386 14.44 -8.90 3.96
C SER A 386 14.39 -10.25 4.68
N GLY A 387 13.69 -10.32 5.82
CA GLY A 387 13.51 -11.50 6.66
C GLY A 387 12.39 -12.43 6.20
N ALA A 388 11.72 -13.09 7.15
CA ALA A 388 10.55 -13.92 6.86
C ALA A 388 9.40 -13.06 6.32
N LEU A 389 8.59 -13.65 5.44
CA LEU A 389 7.36 -13.01 4.98
C LEU A 389 6.23 -13.22 6.01
N PRO A 390 5.20 -12.36 6.01
CA PRO A 390 3.97 -12.64 6.75
C PRO A 390 3.48 -14.07 6.48
N ALA A 391 2.99 -14.76 7.50
CA ALA A 391 2.41 -16.09 7.33
C ALA A 391 1.24 -16.01 6.34
N MET A 392 1.09 -17.02 5.48
CA MET A 392 -0.14 -17.17 4.70
C MET A 392 -1.30 -17.42 5.66
N ILE A 393 -2.41 -16.76 5.41
CA ILE A 393 -3.65 -16.98 6.14
C ILE A 393 -4.53 -17.82 5.21
N PRO A 394 -4.93 -19.02 5.65
CA PRO A 394 -5.65 -19.98 4.81
C PRO A 394 -7.02 -19.48 4.34
#